data_AF-A0A5A8AAM0-F1
#
_entry.id   AF-A0A5A8AAM0-F1
#
_cell.length_a   1.000
_cell.length_b   1.000
_cell.length_c   1.000
_cell.angle_alpha   90.00
_cell.angle_beta   90.00
_cell.angle_gamma   90.00
#
_symmetry.space_group_name_H-M   'P 1'
#
loop_
_entity.id
_entity.type
_entity.pdbx_description
1 polymer ?
#
loop_
_entity_poly.entity_id
_entity_poly.type
_entity_poly.pdbx_seq_one_letter_code
_entity_poly.pdbx_strand_id
1 'polypeptide(L)'
;MEADPGHLSDRHFRSVADLIQQQVGIQLPPAKRTMVEGRLRKRMRALDLPTLEAYGRHLFEAGHLADEFPHLVDCVTTNKTDFFREPAHFDLLRETIIPRLAARSDRPLLKIWSAAASTGAEAYTLAMVLHDMAGDLFRYAILGTDISSEVLGRARTAIYPEEMLAAVPPDLRRRYVMVARDPARREGRIVPELRARVRFQQLNLMDEAYPIDRDVDVVFCRNVLIYFDKPTQKAVVARLARHLRPGGYLIVGHSESMAGVGVAGLDQVSSTVFSKMRESSR
;
A
#
# COMPACT_ATOMS: atom_id res chain seq x y z
N MET A 1 -4.50 -29.30 31.24
CA MET A 1 -3.95 -29.18 29.87
C MET A 1 -2.97 -28.03 29.94
N GLU A 2 -1.69 -28.33 30.16
CA GLU A 2 -0.65 -27.31 30.28
C GLU A 2 -0.59 -26.50 28.98
N ALA A 3 -0.63 -25.17 29.11
CA ALA A 3 -0.50 -24.28 27.97
C ALA A 3 0.88 -24.47 27.34
N ASP A 4 0.91 -24.86 26.06
CA ASP A 4 2.16 -24.91 25.30
C ASP A 4 2.78 -23.50 25.26
N PRO A 5 3.99 -23.30 25.82
CA PRO A 5 4.62 -21.99 25.90
C PRO A 5 4.88 -21.37 24.50
N GLY A 6 4.86 -22.19 23.45
CA GLY A 6 5.12 -21.81 22.08
C GLY A 6 3.94 -21.23 21.30
N HIS A 7 2.71 -21.25 21.84
CA HIS A 7 1.48 -20.93 21.11
C HIS A 7 0.52 -20.02 21.90
N LEU A 8 -0.35 -19.30 21.18
CA LEU A 8 -1.51 -18.66 21.79
C LEU A 8 -2.54 -19.73 22.16
N SER A 9 -3.43 -19.49 23.12
CA SER A 9 -4.63 -20.31 23.28
C SER A 9 -5.57 -20.13 22.08
N ASP A 10 -6.41 -21.12 21.80
CA ASP A 10 -7.43 -21.02 20.75
C ASP A 10 -8.35 -19.81 20.95
N ARG A 11 -8.66 -19.49 22.21
CA ARG A 11 -9.41 -18.30 22.60
C ARG A 11 -8.70 -17.03 22.14
N HIS A 12 -7.44 -16.83 22.54
CA HIS A 12 -6.69 -15.62 22.17
C HIS A 12 -6.42 -15.53 20.68
N PHE A 13 -6.13 -16.65 20.01
CA PHE A 13 -5.97 -16.62 18.55
C PHE A 13 -7.25 -16.20 17.83
N ARG A 14 -8.43 -16.71 18.26
CA ARG A 14 -9.72 -16.26 17.72
C ARG A 14 -9.95 -14.78 18.00
N SER A 15 -9.69 -14.30 19.22
CA SER A 15 -9.79 -12.88 19.55
C SER A 15 -8.89 -11.99 18.68
N VAL A 16 -7.66 -12.42 18.38
CA VAL A 16 -6.77 -11.74 17.42
C VAL A 16 -7.38 -11.74 16.02
N ALA A 17 -7.85 -12.91 15.54
CA ALA A 17 -8.43 -13.04 14.21
C ALA A 17 -9.67 -12.15 14.02
N ASP A 18 -10.58 -12.16 14.99
CA ASP A 18 -11.81 -11.37 14.98
C ASP A 18 -11.49 -9.87 15.01
N LEU A 19 -10.59 -9.45 15.90
CA LEU A 19 -10.15 -8.06 15.99
C LEU A 19 -9.54 -7.56 14.68
N ILE A 20 -8.63 -8.34 14.09
CA ILE A 20 -7.96 -7.98 12.83
C ILE A 20 -8.97 -7.93 11.68
N GLN A 21 -9.89 -8.88 11.61
CA GLN A 21 -10.92 -8.86 10.59
C GLN A 21 -11.83 -7.62 10.74
N GLN A 22 -12.26 -7.30 11.95
CA GLN A 22 -13.15 -6.17 12.22
C GLN A 22 -12.48 -4.81 11.97
N GLN A 23 -11.24 -4.64 12.43
CA GLN A 23 -10.58 -3.35 12.42
C GLN A 23 -9.79 -3.10 11.13
N VAL A 24 -9.22 -4.13 10.51
CA VAL A 24 -8.34 -3.97 9.33
C VAL A 24 -8.76 -4.82 8.13
N GLY A 25 -9.85 -5.60 8.23
CA GLY A 25 -10.43 -6.35 7.11
C GLY A 25 -9.65 -7.62 6.71
N ILE A 26 -8.48 -7.89 7.31
CA ILE A 26 -7.63 -9.02 6.93
C ILE A 26 -8.19 -10.32 7.51
N GLN A 27 -8.40 -11.32 6.65
CA GLN A 27 -8.80 -12.64 7.10
C GLN A 27 -7.60 -13.47 7.60
N LEU A 28 -7.73 -13.97 8.84
CA LEU A 28 -6.77 -14.85 9.52
C LEU A 28 -7.37 -16.25 9.77
N PRO A 29 -7.46 -17.11 8.73
CA PRO A 29 -7.90 -18.48 8.93
C PRO A 29 -6.91 -19.26 9.82
N PRO A 30 -7.34 -20.38 10.44
CA PRO A 30 -6.48 -21.19 11.32
C PRO A 30 -5.14 -21.59 10.69
N ALA A 31 -5.10 -21.82 9.38
CA ALA A 31 -3.89 -22.14 8.64
C ALA A 31 -2.79 -21.05 8.71
N LYS A 32 -3.15 -19.79 9.01
CA LYS A 32 -2.19 -18.68 9.17
C LYS A 32 -1.66 -18.55 10.60
N ARG A 33 -2.12 -19.36 11.56
CA ARG A 33 -1.73 -19.25 12.98
C ARG A 33 -0.23 -19.29 13.19
N THR A 34 0.45 -20.30 12.63
CA THR A 34 1.90 -20.47 12.77
C THR A 34 2.69 -19.26 12.27
N MET A 35 2.22 -18.63 11.18
CA MET A 35 2.83 -17.40 10.64
C MET A 35 2.67 -16.23 11.61
N VAL A 36 1.46 -16.02 12.13
CA VAL A 36 1.15 -14.92 13.06
C VAL A 36 1.93 -15.11 14.37
N GLU A 37 1.87 -16.30 14.96
CA GLU A 37 2.61 -16.64 16.18
C GLU A 37 4.12 -16.49 15.99
N GLY A 38 4.66 -16.90 14.83
CA GLY A 38 6.07 -16.70 14.49
C GLY A 38 6.51 -15.23 14.54
N ARG A 39 5.68 -14.32 14.06
CA ARG A 39 5.97 -12.87 14.08
C ARG A 39 5.73 -12.27 15.46
N LEU A 40 4.68 -12.69 16.16
CA LEU A 40 4.39 -12.28 17.54
C LEU A 40 5.49 -12.65 18.52
N ARG A 41 6.25 -13.73 18.28
CA ARG A 41 7.41 -14.08 19.14
C ARG A 41 8.45 -12.96 19.21
N LYS A 42 8.65 -12.20 18.13
CA LYS A 42 9.55 -11.04 18.16
C LYS A 42 9.00 -9.93 19.05
N ARG A 43 7.69 -9.68 19.01
CA ARG A 43 7.02 -8.69 19.85
C ARG A 43 7.00 -9.11 21.33
N MET A 44 6.66 -10.36 21.60
CA MET A 44 6.72 -10.97 22.94
C MET A 44 8.09 -10.78 23.59
N ARG A 45 9.18 -11.04 22.86
CA ARG A 45 10.56 -10.82 23.35
C ARG A 45 10.86 -9.34 23.61
N ALA A 46 10.33 -8.43 22.79
CA ALA A 46 10.53 -6.99 22.98
C ALA A 46 9.80 -6.43 24.22
N LEU A 47 8.82 -7.17 24.75
CA LEU A 47 8.08 -6.84 25.96
C LEU A 47 8.52 -7.68 27.18
N ASP A 48 9.60 -8.46 27.05
CA ASP A 48 10.09 -9.38 28.08
C ASP A 48 9.02 -10.35 28.62
N LEU A 49 8.07 -10.75 27.76
CA LEU A 49 7.02 -11.70 28.13
C LEU A 49 7.49 -13.15 27.95
N PRO A 50 7.16 -14.06 28.88
CA PRO A 50 7.73 -15.40 28.89
C PRO A 50 7.13 -16.34 27.82
N THR A 51 5.90 -16.10 27.38
CA THR A 51 5.18 -16.97 26.42
C THR A 51 4.24 -16.17 25.52
N LEU A 52 3.86 -16.76 24.38
CA LEU A 52 2.84 -16.14 23.51
C LEU A 52 1.50 -16.03 24.22
N GLU A 53 1.16 -16.98 25.07
CA GLU A 53 -0.06 -16.88 25.89
C GLU A 53 0.02 -15.73 26.90
N ALA A 54 1.19 -15.44 27.47
CA ALA A 54 1.39 -14.25 28.28
C ALA A 54 1.15 -12.96 27.46
N TYR A 55 1.56 -12.94 26.19
CA TYR A 55 1.22 -11.86 25.27
C TYR A 55 -0.28 -11.78 24.99
N GLY A 56 -0.97 -12.90 24.79
CA GLY A 56 -2.44 -12.93 24.62
C GLY A 56 -3.18 -12.31 25.80
N ARG A 57 -2.79 -12.66 27.04
CA ARG A 57 -3.35 -12.06 28.25
C ARG A 57 -2.98 -10.58 28.40
N HIS A 58 -1.73 -10.22 28.09
CA HIS A 58 -1.28 -8.83 28.09
C HIS A 58 -2.16 -7.96 27.16
N LEU A 59 -2.48 -8.49 25.98
CA LEU A 59 -3.29 -7.82 24.97
C LEU A 59 -4.76 -7.66 25.39
N PHE A 60 -5.42 -8.74 25.81
CA PHE A 60 -6.88 -8.76 25.99
C PHE A 60 -7.37 -8.64 27.44
N GLU A 61 -6.51 -8.92 28.42
CA GLU A 61 -6.91 -8.99 29.83
C GLU A 61 -6.26 -7.87 30.67
N ALA A 62 -5.06 -7.40 30.29
CA ALA A 62 -4.32 -6.37 31.02
C ALA A 62 -4.51 -4.94 30.48
N GLY A 63 -5.39 -4.74 29.48
CA GLY A 63 -5.74 -3.40 28.99
C GLY A 63 -4.73 -2.75 28.04
N HIS A 64 -3.77 -3.51 27.49
CA HIS A 64 -2.75 -2.97 26.57
C HIS A 64 -3.13 -3.05 25.09
N LEU A 65 -4.40 -3.32 24.78
CA LEU A 65 -4.88 -3.50 23.40
C LEU A 65 -4.55 -2.31 22.50
N ALA A 66 -4.79 -1.09 22.95
CA ALA A 66 -4.60 0.12 22.14
C ALA A 66 -3.13 0.32 21.73
N ASP A 67 -2.21 0.08 22.66
CA ASP A 67 -0.77 0.28 22.45
C ASP A 67 -0.17 -0.82 21.56
N GLU A 68 -0.66 -2.05 21.72
CA GLU A 68 -0.15 -3.22 20.97
C GLU A 68 -0.81 -3.40 19.60
N PHE A 69 -1.96 -2.78 19.36
CA PHE A 69 -2.70 -2.96 18.11
C PHE A 69 -1.88 -2.63 16.85
N PRO A 70 -1.11 -1.52 16.77
CA PRO A 70 -0.26 -1.26 15.60
C PRO A 70 0.78 -2.37 15.35
N HIS A 71 1.35 -2.94 16.40
CA HIS A 71 2.31 -4.05 16.30
C HIS A 71 1.65 -5.35 15.85
N LEU A 72 0.41 -5.59 16.29
CA LEU A 72 -0.39 -6.71 15.82
C LEU A 72 -0.70 -6.57 14.31
N VAL A 73 -1.05 -5.37 13.86
CA VAL A 73 -1.26 -5.07 12.43
C VAL A 73 0.01 -5.35 11.61
N ASP A 74 1.17 -4.90 12.08
CA ASP A 74 2.46 -5.18 11.42
C ASP A 74 2.75 -6.69 11.35
N CYS A 75 2.35 -7.46 12.37
CA CYS A 75 2.52 -8.92 12.37
C CYS A 75 1.63 -9.63 11.35
N VAL A 76 0.44 -9.12 11.04
CA VAL A 76 -0.53 -9.82 10.18
C VAL A 76 -0.51 -9.36 8.73
N THR A 77 0.04 -8.17 8.47
CA THR A 77 0.19 -7.62 7.12
C THR A 77 1.22 -8.40 6.30
N THR A 78 1.00 -8.49 4.99
CA THR A 78 1.94 -9.11 4.05
C THR A 78 2.42 -8.05 3.08
N ASN A 79 3.62 -7.55 3.31
CA ASN A 79 4.10 -6.30 2.70
C ASN A 79 4.97 -6.52 1.47
N LYS A 80 4.77 -7.62 0.72
CA LYS A 80 5.59 -7.90 -0.47
C LYS A 80 5.26 -6.89 -1.58
N THR A 81 6.26 -6.08 -1.93
CA THR A 81 6.21 -5.12 -3.03
C THR A 81 7.56 -5.14 -3.76
N ASP A 82 7.55 -4.80 -5.04
CA ASP A 82 8.73 -4.79 -5.90
C ASP A 82 8.66 -3.55 -6.80
N PHE A 83 9.81 -2.97 -7.14
CA PHE A 83 9.86 -1.92 -8.15
C PHE A 83 9.35 -2.45 -9.49
N PHE A 84 8.58 -1.64 -10.22
CA PHE A 84 8.02 -2.01 -11.54
C PHE A 84 7.18 -3.30 -11.55
N ARG A 85 6.59 -3.69 -10.41
CA ARG A 85 5.63 -4.80 -10.35
C ARG A 85 4.46 -4.54 -11.31
N GLU A 86 4.09 -5.53 -12.12
CA GLU A 86 3.09 -5.44 -13.21
C GLU A 86 3.38 -4.26 -14.17
N PRO A 87 4.47 -4.35 -14.96
CA PRO A 87 4.99 -3.22 -15.75
C PRO A 87 3.98 -2.61 -16.72
N ALA A 88 3.05 -3.41 -17.26
CA ALA A 88 2.01 -2.97 -18.19
C ALA A 88 1.14 -1.80 -17.65
N HIS A 89 0.97 -1.67 -16.32
CA HIS A 89 0.27 -0.52 -15.75
C HIS A 89 1.06 0.78 -15.94
N PHE A 90 2.39 0.73 -15.86
CA PHE A 90 3.25 1.90 -16.06
C PHE A 90 3.39 2.24 -17.54
N ASP A 91 3.32 1.24 -18.42
CA ASP A 91 3.28 1.46 -19.87
C ASP A 91 1.98 2.17 -20.27
N LEU A 92 0.81 1.69 -19.79
CA LEU A 92 -0.46 2.39 -20.01
C LEU A 92 -0.47 3.81 -19.41
N LEU A 93 0.17 3.98 -18.25
CA LEU A 93 0.34 5.28 -17.62
C LEU A 93 1.12 6.23 -18.54
N ARG A 94 2.22 5.75 -19.11
CA ARG A 94 3.09 6.51 -20.03
C ARG A 94 2.42 6.83 -21.36
N GLU A 95 1.77 5.84 -21.96
CA GLU A 95 1.31 5.92 -23.35
C GLU A 95 -0.07 6.57 -23.46
N THR A 96 -0.92 6.44 -22.43
CA THR A 96 -2.33 6.84 -22.53
C THR A 96 -2.75 7.81 -21.42
N ILE A 97 -2.57 7.43 -20.15
CA ILE A 97 -3.20 8.15 -19.04
C ILE A 97 -2.57 9.52 -18.82
N ILE A 98 -1.24 9.59 -18.67
CA ILE A 98 -0.55 10.85 -18.38
C ILE A 98 -0.63 11.84 -19.53
N PRO A 99 -0.42 11.47 -20.81
CA PRO A 99 -0.58 12.41 -21.92
C PRO A 99 -1.97 13.07 -21.93
N ARG A 100 -3.03 12.27 -21.69
CA ARG A 100 -4.41 12.78 -21.62
C ARG A 100 -4.63 13.73 -20.44
N LEU A 101 -4.07 13.41 -19.28
CA LEU A 101 -4.21 14.24 -18.08
C LEU A 101 -3.39 15.54 -18.17
N ALA A 102 -2.18 15.47 -18.74
CA ALA A 102 -1.30 16.61 -18.95
C ALA A 102 -1.88 17.63 -19.94
N ALA A 103 -2.63 17.18 -20.95
CA ALA A 103 -3.27 18.04 -21.94
C ALA A 103 -4.48 18.86 -21.42
N ARG A 104 -4.87 18.71 -20.14
CA ARG A 104 -6.07 19.36 -19.59
C ARG A 104 -5.94 20.86 -19.36
N SER A 105 -4.75 21.35 -19.11
CA SER A 105 -4.47 22.78 -18.91
C SER A 105 -2.99 23.04 -19.17
N ASP A 106 -2.58 24.30 -19.13
CA ASP A 106 -1.15 24.61 -19.10
C ASP A 106 -0.53 24.09 -17.78
N ARG A 107 0.53 23.29 -17.91
CA ARG A 107 1.35 22.72 -16.83
C ARG A 107 0.58 22.28 -15.57
N PRO A 108 -0.37 21.33 -15.68
CA PRO A 108 -1.24 20.93 -14.57
C PRO A 108 -0.44 20.28 -13.43
N LEU A 109 -1.01 20.29 -12.21
CA LEU A 109 -0.54 19.43 -11.13
C LEU A 109 -1.32 18.12 -11.15
N LEU A 110 -0.62 17.02 -11.44
CA LEU A 110 -1.15 15.67 -11.36
C LEU A 110 -0.99 15.11 -9.95
N LYS A 111 -2.10 14.73 -9.32
CA LYS A 111 -2.11 14.11 -7.99
C LYS A 111 -2.28 12.60 -8.13
N ILE A 112 -1.29 11.84 -7.67
CA ILE A 112 -1.30 10.38 -7.73
C ILE A 112 -1.34 9.82 -6.30
N TRP A 113 -2.15 8.80 -6.08
CA TRP A 113 -2.26 8.11 -4.80
C TRP A 113 -1.95 6.62 -4.95
N SER A 114 -0.88 6.14 -4.32
CA SER A 114 -0.58 4.72 -4.11
C SER A 114 -1.20 4.29 -2.76
N ALA A 115 -2.36 3.65 -2.82
CA ALA A 115 -3.08 3.10 -1.69
C ALA A 115 -2.61 1.67 -1.42
N ALA A 116 -2.09 1.42 -0.21
CA ALA A 116 -1.27 0.26 0.17
C ALA A 116 0.16 0.30 -0.43
N ALA A 117 0.86 1.40 -0.18
CA ALA A 117 2.19 1.67 -0.72
C ALA A 117 3.30 0.76 -0.18
N SER A 118 3.07 0.03 0.91
CA SER A 118 4.04 -0.82 1.59
C SER A 118 5.35 -0.05 1.87
N THR A 119 6.50 -0.62 1.51
CA THR A 119 7.83 0.01 1.67
C THR A 119 8.10 1.10 0.63
N GLY A 120 7.10 1.55 -0.13
CA GLY A 120 7.18 2.70 -1.03
C GLY A 120 7.69 2.40 -2.44
N ALA A 121 7.96 1.14 -2.79
CA ALA A 121 8.51 0.79 -4.11
C ALA A 121 7.58 1.22 -5.26
N GLU A 122 6.27 1.00 -5.14
CA GLU A 122 5.30 1.46 -6.13
C GLU A 122 5.28 2.99 -6.26
N ALA A 123 5.23 3.71 -5.13
CA ALA A 123 5.25 5.17 -5.12
C ALA A 123 6.53 5.74 -5.77
N TYR A 124 7.68 5.10 -5.57
CA TYR A 124 8.92 5.52 -6.22
C TYR A 124 9.03 5.10 -7.67
N THR A 125 8.46 3.96 -8.08
CA THR A 125 8.29 3.63 -9.50
C THR A 125 7.45 4.69 -10.20
N LEU A 126 6.32 5.09 -9.61
CA LEU A 126 5.48 6.18 -10.12
C LEU A 126 6.28 7.49 -10.21
N ALA A 127 7.08 7.81 -9.19
CA ALA A 127 7.92 9.01 -9.21
C ALA A 127 8.95 8.98 -10.36
N MET A 128 9.62 7.85 -10.60
CA MET A 128 10.57 7.70 -11.70
C MET A 128 9.90 7.88 -13.06
N VAL A 129 8.74 7.24 -13.27
CA VAL A 129 7.99 7.31 -14.54
C VAL A 129 7.48 8.73 -14.79
N LEU A 130 6.84 9.35 -13.78
CA LEU A 130 6.30 10.70 -13.91
C LEU A 130 7.40 11.74 -14.09
N HIS A 131 8.53 11.63 -13.39
CA HIS A 131 9.63 12.57 -13.53
C HIS A 131 10.21 12.58 -14.95
N ASP A 132 10.35 11.40 -15.55
CA ASP A 132 10.88 11.24 -16.91
C ASP A 132 9.95 11.86 -17.97
N MET A 133 8.65 11.85 -17.70
CA MET A 133 7.63 12.40 -18.58
C MET A 133 7.32 13.88 -18.34
N ALA A 134 7.56 14.38 -17.11
CA ALA A 134 7.08 15.67 -16.67
C ALA A 134 7.63 16.83 -17.50
N GLY A 135 8.96 16.91 -17.64
CA GLY A 135 9.63 18.06 -18.26
C GLY A 135 9.01 19.39 -17.81
N ASP A 136 8.63 20.22 -18.79
CA ASP A 136 7.79 21.41 -18.56
C ASP A 136 6.29 21.18 -18.82
N LEU A 137 5.89 19.96 -19.19
CA LEU A 137 4.52 19.60 -19.56
C LEU A 137 3.57 19.55 -18.36
N PHE A 138 4.02 19.09 -17.19
CA PHE A 138 3.19 19.02 -15.98
C PHE A 138 4.03 18.98 -14.71
N ARG A 139 3.38 19.19 -13.56
CA ARG A 139 3.92 18.92 -12.22
C ARG A 139 3.22 17.71 -11.63
N TYR A 140 3.84 17.04 -10.67
CA TYR A 140 3.21 15.92 -9.98
C TYR A 140 3.44 15.94 -8.47
N ALA A 141 2.55 15.29 -7.75
CA ALA A 141 2.66 14.95 -6.34
C ALA A 141 2.13 13.53 -6.13
N ILE A 142 2.86 12.72 -5.37
CA ILE A 142 2.49 11.34 -5.06
C ILE A 142 2.26 11.23 -3.55
N LEU A 143 1.12 10.67 -3.19
CA LEU A 143 0.83 10.20 -1.84
C LEU A 143 0.90 8.68 -1.81
N GLY A 144 1.74 8.12 -0.97
CA GLY A 144 1.69 6.70 -0.59
C GLY A 144 1.00 6.55 0.77
N THR A 145 0.01 5.68 0.88
CA THR A 145 -0.60 5.36 2.17
C THR A 145 -0.51 3.89 2.48
N ASP A 146 -0.34 3.54 3.74
CA ASP A 146 -0.36 2.15 4.21
C ASP A 146 -0.87 2.09 5.65
N ILE A 147 -1.35 0.94 6.08
CA ILE A 147 -1.78 0.72 7.46
C ILE A 147 -0.57 0.47 8.37
N SER A 148 0.49 -0.13 7.83
CA SER A 148 1.68 -0.52 8.59
C SER A 148 2.62 0.67 8.79
N SER A 149 2.85 1.05 10.05
CA SER A 149 3.75 2.15 10.38
C SER A 149 5.22 1.79 10.10
N GLU A 150 5.58 0.51 10.27
CA GLU A 150 6.92 -0.02 10.02
C GLU A 150 7.34 0.18 8.56
N VAL A 151 6.49 -0.24 7.62
CA VAL A 151 6.82 -0.16 6.19
C VAL A 151 6.82 1.28 5.68
N LEU A 152 5.95 2.13 6.23
CA LEU A 152 5.98 3.57 5.94
C LEU A 152 7.25 4.23 6.47
N GLY A 153 7.77 3.78 7.62
CA GLY A 153 9.09 4.18 8.11
C GLY A 153 10.17 3.90 7.08
N ARG A 154 10.20 2.67 6.55
CA ARG A 154 11.14 2.26 5.49
C ARG A 154 10.93 3.06 4.20
N ALA A 155 9.69 3.26 3.78
CA ALA A 155 9.33 4.04 2.59
C ALA A 155 9.89 5.46 2.65
N ARG A 156 9.80 6.12 3.82
CA ARG A 156 10.35 7.48 4.02
C ARG A 156 11.88 7.53 3.94
N THR A 157 12.59 6.48 4.37
CA THR A 157 14.05 6.42 4.23
C THR A 157 14.48 6.34 2.76
N ALA A 158 13.66 5.63 1.96
CA ALA A 158 13.86 5.33 0.55
C ALA A 158 15.18 4.60 0.26
N ILE A 159 15.64 3.78 1.22
CA ILE A 159 16.83 2.93 1.09
C ILE A 159 16.36 1.50 0.84
N TYR A 160 16.92 0.87 -0.18
CA TYR A 160 16.48 -0.44 -0.66
C TYR A 160 17.69 -1.34 -0.93
N PRO A 161 17.59 -2.64 -0.62
CA PRO A 161 18.59 -3.62 -1.01
C PRO A 161 18.81 -3.65 -2.51
N GLU A 162 20.04 -3.96 -2.92
CA GLU A 162 20.41 -4.07 -4.34
C GLU A 162 19.52 -5.05 -5.10
N GLU A 163 19.12 -6.17 -4.48
CA GLU A 163 18.27 -7.17 -5.13
C GLU A 163 16.89 -6.59 -5.52
N MET A 164 16.33 -5.71 -4.69
CA MET A 164 15.05 -5.06 -4.97
C MET A 164 15.20 -4.01 -6.09
N LEU A 165 16.32 -3.30 -6.10
CA LEU A 165 16.65 -2.28 -7.10
C LEU A 165 17.03 -2.89 -8.46
N ALA A 166 17.34 -4.19 -8.53
CA ALA A 166 17.58 -4.89 -9.78
C ALA A 166 16.37 -4.92 -10.71
N ALA A 167 15.15 -4.80 -10.17
CA ALA A 167 13.91 -4.69 -10.96
C ALA A 167 13.73 -3.31 -11.61
N VAL A 168 14.49 -2.29 -11.21
CA VAL A 168 14.45 -0.96 -11.83
C VAL A 168 15.18 -1.00 -13.18
N PRO A 169 14.56 -0.55 -14.29
CA PRO A 169 15.21 -0.49 -15.59
C PRO A 169 16.58 0.20 -15.52
N PRO A 170 17.64 -0.32 -16.18
CA PRO A 170 19.00 0.16 -15.99
C PRO A 170 19.18 1.68 -16.15
N ASP A 171 18.51 2.28 -17.13
CA ASP A 171 18.60 3.72 -17.41
C ASP A 171 17.95 4.56 -16.31
N LEU A 172 16.82 4.11 -15.76
CA LEU A 172 16.17 4.75 -14.62
C LEU A 172 16.98 4.55 -13.34
N ARG A 173 17.56 3.37 -13.15
CA ARG A 173 18.40 3.06 -12.00
C ARG A 173 19.63 3.97 -11.94
N ARG A 174 20.32 4.16 -13.08
CA ARG A 174 21.49 5.06 -13.15
C ARG A 174 21.14 6.52 -12.82
N ARG A 175 19.94 6.98 -13.17
CA ARG A 175 19.51 8.38 -12.94
C ARG A 175 18.94 8.60 -11.54
N TYR A 176 18.19 7.63 -11.02
CA TYR A 176 17.30 7.86 -9.87
C TYR A 176 17.66 7.04 -8.63
N VAL A 177 18.72 6.24 -8.68
CA VAL A 177 19.21 5.47 -7.54
C VAL A 177 20.65 5.86 -7.23
N MET A 178 20.85 6.43 -6.05
CA MET A 178 22.16 6.69 -5.47
C MET A 178 22.73 5.39 -4.90
N VAL A 179 23.98 5.09 -5.22
CA VAL A 179 24.69 3.92 -4.65
C VAL A 179 25.35 4.33 -3.33
N ALA A 180 25.41 3.41 -2.37
CA ALA A 180 26.16 3.62 -1.14
C ALA A 180 27.65 3.90 -1.45
N ARG A 181 28.26 4.83 -0.70
CA ARG A 181 29.70 5.14 -0.84
C ARG A 181 30.59 3.98 -0.40
N ASP A 182 30.12 3.23 0.60
CA ASP A 182 30.77 2.03 1.09
C ASP A 182 30.34 0.83 0.23
N PRO A 183 31.25 0.22 -0.56
CA PRO A 183 30.93 -0.92 -1.43
C PRO A 183 30.45 -2.16 -0.67
N ALA A 184 30.73 -2.28 0.64
CA ALA A 184 30.24 -3.39 1.46
C ALA A 184 28.72 -3.29 1.70
N ARG A 185 28.13 -2.09 1.56
CA ARG A 185 26.70 -1.85 1.70
C ARG A 185 26.01 -2.11 0.35
N ARG A 186 25.40 -3.30 0.23
CA ARG A 186 24.62 -3.72 -0.95
C ARG A 186 23.22 -3.10 -0.99
N GLU A 187 23.17 -1.77 -1.00
CA GLU A 187 21.92 -1.01 -1.03
C GLU A 187 22.06 0.30 -1.81
N GLY A 188 20.91 0.83 -2.22
CA GLY A 188 20.82 2.13 -2.88
C GLY A 188 19.71 2.98 -2.27
N ARG A 189 19.77 4.28 -2.53
CA ARG A 189 18.79 5.25 -2.06
C ARG A 189 18.17 6.02 -3.21
N ILE A 190 16.86 6.22 -3.18
CA ILE A 190 16.19 7.06 -4.18
C ILE A 190 16.66 8.52 -4.07
N VAL A 191 16.93 9.15 -5.21
CA VAL A 191 17.44 10.53 -5.29
C VAL A 191 16.51 11.57 -4.64
N PRO A 192 17.04 12.66 -4.08
CA PRO A 192 16.26 13.67 -3.34
C PRO A 192 15.09 14.28 -4.13
N GLU A 193 15.27 14.56 -5.41
CA GLU A 193 14.30 15.20 -6.29
C GLU A 193 13.02 14.37 -6.47
N LEU A 194 13.12 13.04 -6.50
CA LEU A 194 11.96 12.16 -6.49
C LEU A 194 11.32 12.11 -5.09
N ARG A 195 12.14 12.02 -4.03
CA ARG A 195 11.66 11.98 -2.65
C ARG A 195 10.90 13.25 -2.26
N ALA A 196 11.29 14.40 -2.78
CA ALA A 196 10.59 15.67 -2.56
C ALA A 196 9.16 15.68 -3.12
N ARG A 197 8.84 14.78 -4.05
CA ARG A 197 7.53 14.65 -4.71
C ARG A 197 6.66 13.53 -4.14
N VAL A 198 7.18 12.74 -3.21
CA VAL A 198 6.49 11.58 -2.61
C VAL A 198 6.30 11.83 -1.11
N ARG A 199 5.06 11.73 -0.64
CA ARG A 199 4.72 11.78 0.79
C ARG A 199 4.11 10.48 1.24
N PHE A 200 4.30 10.14 2.51
CA PHE A 200 3.80 8.90 3.11
C PHE A 200 2.97 9.18 4.36
N GLN A 201 1.75 8.66 4.40
CA GLN A 201 0.81 8.83 5.51
C GLN A 201 0.21 7.47 5.90
N GLN A 202 -0.07 7.29 7.20
CA GLN A 202 -0.79 6.11 7.66
C GLN A 202 -2.28 6.23 7.32
N LEU A 203 -2.86 5.16 6.76
CA LEU A 203 -4.29 5.10 6.45
C LEU A 203 -4.75 3.65 6.52
N ASN A 204 -5.91 3.43 7.15
CA ASN A 204 -6.61 2.16 7.09
C ASN A 204 -7.71 2.24 6.02
N LEU A 205 -7.69 1.32 5.05
CA LEU A 205 -8.71 1.26 3.99
C LEU A 205 -10.09 0.85 4.52
N MET A 206 -10.18 0.33 5.74
CA MET A 206 -11.45 0.05 6.40
C MET A 206 -12.14 1.31 6.93
N ASP A 207 -11.42 2.41 7.10
CA ASP A 207 -11.96 3.65 7.66
C ASP A 207 -13.10 4.20 6.77
N GLU A 208 -14.11 4.78 7.41
CA GLU A 208 -15.27 5.30 6.70
C GLU A 208 -14.97 6.54 5.85
N ALA A 209 -13.96 7.31 6.27
CA ALA A 209 -13.53 8.53 5.61
C ALA A 209 -12.00 8.56 5.49
N TYR A 210 -11.52 8.97 4.32
CA TYR A 210 -10.08 9.18 4.10
C TYR A 210 -9.78 10.68 4.11
N PRO A 211 -8.84 11.16 4.93
CA PRO A 211 -8.43 12.56 4.98
C PRO A 211 -7.51 12.92 3.80
N ILE A 212 -7.92 12.53 2.59
CA ILE A 212 -7.18 12.72 1.33
C ILE A 212 -7.98 13.65 0.42
N ASP A 213 -7.28 14.40 -0.43
CA ASP A 213 -7.86 15.24 -1.46
C ASP A 213 -8.92 14.50 -2.30
N ARG A 214 -9.93 15.22 -2.79
CA ARG A 214 -11.02 14.67 -3.63
C ARG A 214 -10.85 14.93 -5.13
N ASP A 215 -9.72 15.53 -5.50
CA ASP A 215 -9.34 15.81 -6.87
C ASP A 215 -8.11 14.96 -7.28
N VAL A 216 -8.01 13.70 -6.87
CA VAL A 216 -6.91 12.81 -7.27
C VAL A 216 -7.06 12.41 -8.73
N ASP A 217 -5.98 12.49 -9.52
CA ASP A 217 -5.98 12.11 -10.94
C ASP A 217 -5.89 10.60 -11.14
N VAL A 218 -5.02 9.94 -10.39
CA VAL A 218 -4.79 8.49 -10.51
C VAL A 218 -4.66 7.87 -9.12
N VAL A 219 -5.42 6.81 -8.87
CA VAL A 219 -5.30 5.97 -7.67
C VAL A 219 -4.79 4.59 -8.09
N PHE A 220 -3.68 4.16 -7.50
CA PHE A 220 -3.21 2.78 -7.52
C PHE A 220 -3.67 2.11 -6.22
N CYS A 221 -4.36 0.98 -6.31
CA CYS A 221 -4.78 0.16 -5.17
C CYS A 221 -4.59 -1.31 -5.55
N ARG A 222 -3.34 -1.77 -5.47
CA ARG A 222 -2.91 -3.03 -6.08
C ARG A 222 -2.44 -4.04 -5.05
N ASN A 223 -2.88 -5.27 -5.25
CA ASN A 223 -2.50 -6.45 -4.46
C ASN A 223 -2.80 -6.33 -2.95
N VAL A 224 -3.83 -5.56 -2.59
CA VAL A 224 -4.34 -5.38 -1.23
C VAL A 224 -5.81 -5.83 -1.09
N LEU A 225 -6.63 -5.66 -2.13
CA LEU A 225 -8.05 -6.02 -2.10
C LEU A 225 -8.24 -7.53 -1.95
N ILE A 226 -7.25 -8.34 -2.36
CA ILE A 226 -7.24 -9.80 -2.17
C ILE A 226 -7.32 -10.24 -0.70
N TYR A 227 -7.02 -9.36 0.26
CA TYR A 227 -7.10 -9.67 1.70
C TYR A 227 -8.49 -9.44 2.30
N PHE A 228 -9.37 -8.76 1.56
CA PHE A 228 -10.70 -8.38 2.01
C PHE A 228 -11.78 -9.30 1.42
N ASP A 229 -12.92 -9.41 2.11
CA ASP A 229 -14.11 -10.05 1.53
C ASP A 229 -14.76 -9.18 0.44
N LYS A 230 -15.68 -9.76 -0.35
CA LYS A 230 -16.31 -9.06 -1.48
C LYS A 230 -17.07 -7.79 -1.08
N PRO A 231 -17.88 -7.76 -0.01
CA PRO A 231 -18.51 -6.54 0.46
C PRO A 231 -17.50 -5.43 0.79
N THR A 232 -16.43 -5.79 1.49
CA THR A 232 -15.36 -4.86 1.87
C THR A 232 -14.60 -4.34 0.65
N GLN A 233 -14.23 -5.21 -0.30
CA GLN A 233 -13.61 -4.80 -1.56
C GLN A 233 -14.45 -3.73 -2.27
N LYS A 234 -15.77 -3.93 -2.37
CA LYS A 234 -16.70 -2.98 -3.00
C LYS A 234 -16.73 -1.64 -2.26
N ALA A 235 -16.81 -1.68 -0.92
CA ALA A 235 -16.83 -0.47 -0.10
C ALA A 235 -15.52 0.33 -0.22
N VAL A 236 -14.36 -0.35 -0.14
CA VAL A 236 -13.04 0.28 -0.31
C VAL A 236 -12.93 0.95 -1.67
N VAL A 237 -13.27 0.26 -2.76
CA VAL A 237 -13.20 0.84 -4.10
C VAL A 237 -14.16 2.03 -4.24
N ALA A 238 -15.39 1.92 -3.74
CA ALA A 238 -16.33 3.03 -3.78
C ALA A 238 -15.80 4.27 -3.04
N ARG A 239 -15.13 4.09 -1.89
CA ARG A 239 -14.46 5.20 -1.17
C ARG A 239 -13.32 5.78 -1.99
N LEU A 240 -12.42 4.96 -2.53
CA LEU A 240 -11.32 5.43 -3.39
C LEU A 240 -11.82 6.21 -4.61
N ALA A 241 -12.88 5.73 -5.27
CA ALA A 241 -13.49 6.39 -6.43
C ALA A 241 -14.09 7.78 -6.10
N ARG A 242 -14.51 8.02 -4.85
CA ARG A 242 -14.96 9.36 -4.41
C ARG A 242 -13.83 10.38 -4.36
N HIS A 243 -12.59 9.93 -4.20
CA HIS A 243 -11.41 10.81 -4.21
C HIS A 243 -10.88 11.11 -5.61
N LEU A 244 -11.30 10.33 -6.61
CA LEU A 244 -10.94 10.61 -8.00
C LEU A 244 -11.70 11.83 -8.52
N ARG A 245 -11.01 12.71 -9.24
CA ARG A 245 -11.66 13.72 -10.07
C ARG A 245 -12.37 13.06 -11.27
N PRO A 246 -13.40 13.71 -11.86
CA PRO A 246 -14.02 13.23 -13.10
C PRO A 246 -12.97 13.04 -14.21
N GLY A 247 -12.99 11.89 -14.88
CA GLY A 247 -11.97 11.50 -15.86
C GLY A 247 -10.63 11.04 -15.26
N GLY A 248 -10.53 10.89 -13.94
CA GLY A 248 -9.40 10.25 -13.26
C GLY A 248 -9.45 8.73 -13.34
N TYR A 249 -8.37 8.06 -12.94
CA TYR A 249 -8.18 6.62 -13.15
C TYR A 249 -7.97 5.86 -11.83
N LEU A 250 -8.60 4.69 -11.70
CA LEU A 250 -8.31 3.70 -10.67
C LEU A 250 -7.63 2.49 -11.30
N ILE A 251 -6.51 2.07 -10.73
CA ILE A 251 -5.73 0.91 -11.18
C ILE A 251 -5.64 -0.10 -10.03
N VAL A 252 -6.07 -1.34 -10.29
CA VAL A 252 -6.02 -2.46 -9.33
C VAL A 252 -5.08 -3.57 -9.82
N GLY A 253 -4.73 -4.54 -8.97
CA GLY A 253 -3.84 -5.63 -9.34
C GLY A 253 -4.51 -6.68 -10.22
N HIS A 254 -3.72 -7.52 -10.91
CA HIS A 254 -4.25 -8.52 -11.84
C HIS A 254 -5.25 -9.50 -11.21
N SER A 255 -4.98 -9.95 -9.98
CA SER A 255 -5.84 -10.89 -9.26
C SER A 255 -7.09 -10.22 -8.65
N GLU A 256 -7.24 -8.91 -8.85
CA GLU A 256 -8.28 -8.08 -8.23
C GLU A 256 -9.27 -7.55 -9.26
N SER A 257 -9.24 -8.11 -10.48
CA SER A 257 -10.13 -7.73 -11.58
C SER A 257 -11.57 -7.56 -11.07
N MET A 258 -12.07 -6.34 -11.22
CA MET A 258 -13.37 -5.91 -10.71
C MET A 258 -14.53 -6.35 -11.60
N ALA A 259 -14.31 -7.32 -12.49
CA ALA A 259 -15.26 -7.84 -13.48
C ALA A 259 -16.57 -8.42 -12.90
N GLY A 260 -16.84 -8.26 -11.60
CA GLY A 260 -18.14 -8.50 -10.97
C GLY A 260 -18.50 -7.53 -9.82
N VAL A 261 -17.70 -6.49 -9.55
CA VAL A 261 -17.90 -5.61 -8.38
C VAL A 261 -18.66 -4.32 -8.71
N GLY A 262 -18.75 -3.95 -10.00
CA GLY A 262 -19.66 -2.92 -10.52
C GLY A 262 -19.80 -1.70 -9.61
N VAL A 263 -18.76 -0.87 -9.55
CA VAL A 263 -18.82 0.37 -8.77
C VAL A 263 -19.39 1.46 -9.67
N ALA A 264 -20.56 1.96 -9.30
CA ALA A 264 -21.25 3.01 -10.05
C ALA A 264 -20.33 4.23 -10.27
N GLY A 265 -20.32 4.74 -11.50
CA GLY A 265 -19.50 5.89 -11.89
C GLY A 265 -18.07 5.56 -12.33
N LEU A 266 -17.70 4.28 -12.42
CA LEU A 266 -16.43 3.82 -13.01
C LEU A 266 -16.69 3.02 -14.29
N ASP A 267 -16.07 3.43 -15.39
CA ASP A 267 -16.01 2.69 -16.65
C ASP A 267 -14.74 1.86 -16.74
N GLN A 268 -14.87 0.60 -17.16
CA GLN A 268 -13.71 -0.25 -17.39
C GLN A 268 -13.00 0.16 -18.68
N VAL A 269 -11.72 0.52 -18.58
CA VAL A 269 -10.85 0.88 -19.72
C VAL A 269 -10.05 -0.33 -20.18
N SER A 270 -9.60 -1.15 -19.22
CA SER A 270 -8.97 -2.46 -19.46
C SER A 270 -9.23 -3.40 -18.27
N SER A 271 -8.70 -4.62 -18.30
CA SER A 271 -8.97 -5.66 -17.28
C SER A 271 -8.81 -5.18 -15.83
N THR A 272 -7.84 -4.31 -15.56
CA THR A 272 -7.48 -3.82 -14.22
C THR A 272 -7.51 -2.30 -14.08
N VAL A 273 -8.01 -1.59 -15.08
CA VAL A 273 -7.97 -0.13 -15.15
C VAL A 273 -9.34 0.44 -15.41
N PHE A 274 -9.74 1.40 -14.58
CA PHE A 274 -11.07 1.99 -14.58
C PHE A 274 -10.95 3.52 -14.65
N SER A 275 -11.84 4.18 -15.38
CA SER A 275 -11.92 5.63 -15.46
C SER A 275 -13.18 6.12 -14.75
N LYS A 276 -13.08 7.19 -13.97
CA LYS A 276 -14.25 7.86 -13.42
C LYS A 276 -14.99 8.59 -14.53
N MET A 277 -16.29 8.32 -14.65
CA MET A 277 -17.16 9.01 -15.61
C MET A 277 -17.05 10.52 -15.43
N ARG A 278 -17.04 11.25 -16.53
CA ARG A 278 -17.22 12.71 -16.48
C ARG A 278 -18.70 12.95 -16.22
N GLU A 279 -19.03 13.74 -15.21
CA GLU A 279 -20.40 14.24 -15.07
C GLU A 279 -20.74 14.97 -16.36
N SER A 280 -21.81 14.57 -17.05
CA SER A 280 -22.30 15.33 -18.20
C SER A 280 -22.63 16.73 -17.71
N SER A 281 -21.92 17.73 -18.23
CA SER A 281 -22.26 19.14 -18.02
C SER A 281 -23.73 19.32 -18.37
N ARG A 282 -24.57 19.59 -17.36
CA ARG A 282 -25.89 20.18 -17.57
C ARG A 282 -25.74 21.69 -17.58
#